data_AF-A0A4T2BEZ9-F1
#
_entry.id   AF-A0A4T2BEZ9-F1
#
_cell.length_a   1.000
_cell.length_b   1.000
_cell.length_c   1.000
_cell.angle_alpha   90.00
_cell.angle_beta   90.00
_cell.angle_gamma   90.00
#
_symmetry.space_group_name_H-M   'P 1'
#
loop_
_entity.id
_entity.type
_entity.pdbx_description
1 polymer ?
#
loop_
_entity_poly.entity_id
_entity_poly.type
_entity_poly.pdbx_seq_one_letter_code
_entity_poly.pdbx_strand_id
1 'polypeptide(L)'
;MRLLFRHDDCVTANAFYSDRVSGETPRTLQTLPAATADGLLELVMTRLAGNWLAEEFPERCPDSDKSHIFATNVDAFADRAKALIPKLQIPLLRNRGDVADDTIFDLIELAGRFVALPSEGANHAYYSHHALTFDRHAGAKQYCNDVNEILARGGAAFEMQGELTIAHIGPAELREALSALNPDTGDIELDKLIENGRQLVASRQSSERLAGIQALWGALERLKTVEVPGKNQKNVSAEALLAHIGSASLRDAVRTDLNAVTALGNTFRVRHHETHIAELPEDAYDYFTGRVVTVLHILLSQSRRLVDQSEPSNNSPW
;
A
#
# COMPACT_ATOMS: atom_id res chain seq x y z
N MET A 1 -11.08 -52.88 -4.68
CA MET A 1 -10.12 -51.86 -4.22
C MET A 1 -10.92 -50.65 -3.77
N ARG A 2 -11.30 -50.58 -2.48
CA ARG A 2 -12.03 -49.44 -1.91
C ARG A 2 -11.01 -48.34 -1.61
N LEU A 3 -11.14 -47.19 -2.27
CA LEU A 3 -10.43 -45.97 -1.90
C LEU A 3 -10.94 -45.51 -0.53
N LEU A 4 -10.16 -45.82 0.51
CA LEU A 4 -10.33 -45.24 1.84
C LEU A 4 -9.79 -43.80 1.77
N PHE A 5 -10.67 -42.83 1.55
CA PHE A 5 -10.34 -41.43 1.82
C PHE A 5 -10.26 -41.26 3.34
N ARG A 6 -9.05 -41.02 3.86
CA ARG A 6 -8.85 -40.61 5.25
C ARG A 6 -9.57 -39.27 5.45
N HIS A 7 -10.40 -39.19 6.49
CA HIS A 7 -11.13 -37.98 6.84
C HIS A 7 -10.29 -36.95 7.62
N ASP A 8 -8.97 -37.19 7.76
CA ASP A 8 -8.10 -36.45 8.69
C ASP A 8 -7.14 -35.43 8.03
N ASP A 9 -7.27 -35.16 6.73
CA ASP A 9 -6.38 -34.22 6.01
C ASP A 9 -7.03 -32.85 5.75
N CYS A 10 -7.88 -32.37 6.68
CA CYS A 10 -8.41 -31.00 6.62
C CYS A 10 -7.34 -30.01 7.09
N VAL A 11 -6.55 -29.47 6.16
CA VAL A 11 -5.65 -28.34 6.39
C VAL A 11 -6.38 -27.03 6.05
N THR A 12 -6.03 -25.93 6.73
CA THR A 12 -6.59 -24.61 6.42
C THR A 12 -6.31 -24.22 4.97
N ALA A 13 -7.36 -23.97 4.19
CA ALA A 13 -7.21 -23.50 2.82
C ALA A 13 -6.83 -22.01 2.81
N ASN A 14 -5.77 -21.65 2.10
CA ASN A 14 -5.29 -20.27 2.00
C ASN A 14 -6.16 -19.34 1.13
N ALA A 15 -7.20 -19.86 0.46
CA ALA A 15 -8.06 -19.09 -0.44
C ALA A 15 -9.54 -19.48 -0.25
N PHE A 16 -10.47 -18.52 -0.35
CA PHE A 16 -11.90 -18.80 -0.24
C PHE A 16 -12.42 -19.58 -1.46
N TYR A 17 -13.56 -20.25 -1.32
CA TYR A 17 -14.21 -20.93 -2.44
C TYR A 17 -14.46 -20.00 -3.63
N SER A 18 -14.91 -18.77 -3.37
CA SER A 18 -15.13 -17.74 -4.40
C SER A 18 -13.87 -17.46 -5.20
N ASP A 19 -12.72 -17.42 -4.53
CA ASP A 19 -11.46 -17.00 -5.14
C ASP A 19 -10.94 -18.10 -6.06
N ARG A 20 -11.12 -19.36 -5.65
CA ARG A 20 -10.77 -20.53 -6.48
C ARG A 20 -11.66 -20.69 -7.71
N VAL A 21 -12.90 -20.20 -7.66
CA VAL A 21 -13.89 -20.39 -8.74
C VAL A 21 -13.98 -19.20 -9.67
N SER A 22 -13.92 -17.99 -9.13
CA SER A 22 -14.18 -16.74 -9.84
C SER A 22 -12.95 -15.82 -9.92
N GLY A 23 -11.83 -16.20 -9.29
CA GLY A 23 -10.68 -15.33 -9.08
C GLY A 23 -10.85 -14.46 -7.83
N GLU A 24 -9.75 -13.87 -7.37
CA GLU A 24 -9.73 -12.94 -6.25
C GLU A 24 -10.54 -11.67 -6.55
N THR A 25 -11.13 -11.08 -5.51
CA THR A 25 -11.85 -9.80 -5.63
C THR A 25 -10.89 -8.70 -6.12
N PRO A 26 -11.15 -8.03 -7.26
CA PRO A 26 -10.34 -6.90 -7.68
C PRO A 26 -10.36 -5.77 -6.65
N ARG A 27 -9.18 -5.22 -6.33
CA ARG A 27 -9.02 -4.14 -5.34
C ARG A 27 -9.00 -2.78 -6.02
N THR A 28 -10.18 -2.28 -6.36
CA THR A 28 -10.35 -1.03 -7.12
C THR A 28 -11.10 0.07 -6.35
N LEU A 29 -11.62 -0.24 -5.16
CA LEU A 29 -12.40 0.71 -4.38
C LEU A 29 -11.48 1.64 -3.57
N GLN A 30 -11.52 2.93 -3.89
CA GLN A 30 -10.76 3.98 -3.20
C GLN A 30 -11.39 4.40 -1.86
N THR A 31 -12.47 3.74 -1.43
CA THR A 31 -13.12 3.92 -0.13
C THR A 31 -13.43 2.55 0.47
N LEU A 32 -13.57 2.50 1.79
CA LEU A 32 -13.96 1.27 2.47
C LEU A 32 -15.45 0.97 2.21
N PRO A 33 -15.79 -0.23 1.72
CA PRO A 33 -17.15 -0.73 1.86
C PRO A 33 -17.57 -0.79 3.32
N ALA A 34 -18.87 -0.61 3.61
CA ALA A 34 -19.36 -0.62 4.99
C ALA A 34 -18.98 -1.90 5.76
N ALA A 35 -19.17 -3.07 5.15
CA ALA A 35 -18.80 -4.34 5.78
C ALA A 35 -17.29 -4.50 6.01
N THR A 36 -16.46 -3.92 5.14
CA THR A 36 -14.99 -3.91 5.30
C THR A 36 -14.59 -3.02 6.47
N ALA A 37 -15.18 -1.82 6.56
CA ALA A 37 -14.99 -0.92 7.70
C ALA A 37 -15.41 -1.58 9.02
N ASP A 38 -16.59 -2.20 9.06
CA ASP A 38 -17.08 -2.93 10.23
C ASP A 38 -16.13 -4.07 10.64
N GLY A 39 -15.63 -4.85 9.67
CA GLY A 39 -14.69 -5.93 9.90
C GLY A 39 -13.35 -5.46 10.48
N LEU A 40 -12.83 -4.32 9.99
CA LEU A 40 -11.61 -3.71 10.53
C LEU A 40 -11.81 -3.22 11.98
N LEU A 41 -12.95 -2.57 12.26
CA LEU A 41 -13.28 -2.16 13.62
C LEU A 41 -13.37 -3.36 14.58
N GLU A 42 -14.05 -4.44 14.17
CA GLU A 42 -14.16 -5.66 14.97
C GLU A 42 -12.82 -6.38 15.14
N LEU A 43 -11.90 -6.28 14.17
CA LEU A 43 -10.54 -6.80 14.32
C LEU A 43 -9.81 -6.13 15.49
N VAL A 44 -9.87 -4.80 15.60
CA VAL A 44 -9.27 -4.06 16.73
C VAL A 44 -9.90 -4.51 18.05
N MET A 45 -11.23 -4.63 18.09
CA MET A 45 -11.95 -5.10 19.30
C MET A 45 -11.54 -6.51 19.70
N THR A 46 -11.38 -7.41 18.72
CA THR A 46 -10.93 -8.79 18.95
C THR A 46 -9.50 -8.82 19.49
N ARG A 47 -8.61 -7.95 18.99
CA ARG A 47 -7.22 -7.85 19.47
C ARG A 47 -7.15 -7.31 20.91
N LEU A 48 -7.97 -6.31 21.24
CA LEU A 48 -8.12 -5.81 22.62
C LEU A 48 -8.58 -6.92 23.58
N ALA A 49 -9.68 -7.61 23.24
CA ALA A 49 -10.24 -8.69 24.03
C ALA A 49 -9.30 -9.91 24.14
N GLY A 50 -8.49 -10.15 23.12
CA GLY A 50 -7.50 -11.22 23.09
C GLY A 50 -6.18 -10.90 23.80
N ASN A 51 -6.08 -9.77 24.50
CA ASN A 51 -4.86 -9.32 25.20
C ASN A 51 -3.66 -8.93 24.33
N TRP A 52 -3.88 -8.63 23.04
CA TRP A 52 -2.77 -8.33 22.11
C TRP A 52 -2.09 -6.99 22.37
N LEU A 53 -2.72 -6.09 23.13
CA LEU A 53 -2.19 -4.77 23.45
C LEU A 53 -1.74 -4.67 24.92
N ALA A 54 -1.84 -5.76 25.68
CA ALA A 54 -1.59 -5.78 27.12
C ALA A 54 -0.14 -5.48 27.52
N GLU A 55 0.83 -5.65 26.60
CA GLU A 55 2.23 -5.32 26.89
C GLU A 55 2.42 -3.82 27.14
N GLU A 56 1.77 -2.96 26.33
CA GLU A 56 1.80 -1.50 26.48
C GLU A 56 0.71 -1.00 27.43
N PHE A 57 -0.46 -1.65 27.43
CA PHE A 57 -1.61 -1.28 28.26
C PHE A 57 -1.94 -2.39 29.26
N PRO A 58 -1.10 -2.62 30.29
CA PRO A 58 -1.28 -3.77 31.16
C PRO A 58 -2.34 -3.54 32.24
N GLU A 59 -3.20 -4.53 32.44
CA GLU A 59 -3.71 -4.84 33.76
C GLU A 59 -2.76 -5.79 34.47
N ARG A 60 -2.33 -5.41 35.67
CA ARG A 60 -1.39 -6.18 36.48
C ARG A 60 -2.10 -6.84 37.64
N CYS A 61 -1.65 -8.05 37.96
CA CYS A 61 -2.10 -8.75 39.15
C CYS A 61 -1.85 -7.87 40.39
N PRO A 62 -2.85 -7.68 41.28
CA PRO A 62 -2.70 -6.86 42.48
C PRO A 62 -1.86 -7.55 43.57
N ASP A 63 -1.47 -8.82 43.37
CA ASP A 63 -0.56 -9.54 44.25
C ASP A 63 0.83 -8.88 44.26
N SER A 64 1.25 -8.40 45.44
CA SER A 64 2.50 -7.64 45.62
C SER A 64 3.74 -8.45 45.26
N ASP A 65 3.69 -9.78 45.38
CA ASP A 65 4.84 -10.65 45.16
C ASP A 65 4.91 -11.13 43.69
N LYS A 66 3.84 -10.93 42.91
CA LYS A 66 3.69 -11.44 41.54
C LYS A 66 2.92 -10.47 40.64
N SER A 67 3.38 -9.23 40.52
CA SER A 67 2.77 -8.20 39.65
C SER A 67 3.03 -8.43 38.14
N HIS A 68 2.53 -9.55 37.63
CA HIS A 68 2.56 -9.91 36.21
C HIS A 68 1.35 -9.33 35.46
N ILE A 69 1.49 -9.21 34.14
CA ILE A 69 0.41 -8.76 33.24
C ILE A 69 -0.53 -9.93 33.01
N PHE A 70 -1.84 -9.70 33.11
CA PHE A 70 -2.85 -10.75 32.88
C PHE A 70 -3.94 -10.35 31.89
N ALA A 71 -4.11 -9.06 31.59
CA ALA A 71 -5.09 -8.57 30.63
C ALA A 71 -4.69 -7.22 30.01
N THR A 72 -5.36 -6.83 28.92
CA THR A 72 -5.30 -5.46 28.39
C THR A 72 -6.18 -4.53 29.23
N ASN A 73 -5.64 -3.40 29.66
CA ASN A 73 -6.42 -2.28 30.17
C ASN A 73 -7.07 -1.54 28.99
N VAL A 74 -8.29 -1.95 28.65
CA VAL A 74 -9.03 -1.42 27.49
C VAL A 74 -9.33 0.07 27.65
N ASP A 75 -9.63 0.52 28.87
CA ASP A 75 -9.92 1.94 29.13
C ASP A 75 -8.69 2.81 28.88
N ALA A 76 -7.50 2.36 29.30
CA ALA A 76 -6.25 3.09 29.04
C ALA A 76 -5.93 3.20 27.54
N PHE A 77 -6.20 2.13 26.76
CA PHE A 77 -6.09 2.21 25.31
C PHE A 77 -7.12 3.18 24.73
N ALA A 78 -8.39 3.08 25.16
CA ALA A 78 -9.47 3.93 24.67
C ALA A 78 -9.20 5.43 24.96
N ASP A 79 -8.70 5.76 26.14
CA ASP A 79 -8.30 7.13 26.51
C ASP A 79 -7.17 7.65 25.62
N ARG A 80 -6.15 6.83 25.36
CA ARG A 80 -5.05 7.20 24.44
C ARG A 80 -5.53 7.32 23.00
N ALA A 81 -6.39 6.42 22.53
CA ALA A 81 -6.95 6.46 21.19
C ALA A 81 -7.81 7.71 20.97
N LYS A 82 -8.66 8.06 21.94
CA LYS A 82 -9.46 9.29 21.92
C LYS A 82 -8.59 10.55 21.89
N ALA A 83 -7.48 10.56 22.62
CA ALA A 83 -6.56 11.69 22.65
C ALA A 83 -5.82 11.88 21.31
N LEU A 84 -5.50 10.79 20.61
CA LEU A 84 -4.74 10.81 19.35
C LEU A 84 -5.61 10.91 18.10
N ILE A 85 -6.87 10.48 18.18
CA ILE A 85 -7.82 10.45 17.07
C ILE A 85 -9.07 11.22 17.49
N PRO A 86 -9.08 12.57 17.42
CA PRO A 86 -10.16 13.38 17.97
C PRO A 86 -11.54 13.12 17.36
N LYS A 87 -11.59 12.59 16.13
CA LYS A 87 -12.83 12.21 15.43
C LYS A 87 -13.37 10.84 15.86
N LEU A 88 -12.61 10.07 16.63
CA LEU A 88 -12.99 8.74 17.08
C LEU A 88 -14.13 8.82 18.11
N GLN A 89 -15.20 8.09 17.83
CA GLN A 89 -16.31 7.97 18.78
C GLN A 89 -16.00 6.89 19.83
N ILE A 90 -16.32 7.19 21.10
CA ILE A 90 -16.10 6.31 22.26
C ILE A 90 -17.45 6.06 22.96
N PRO A 91 -17.77 4.83 23.40
CA PRO A 91 -16.98 3.60 23.28
C PRO A 91 -16.74 3.20 21.81
N LEU A 92 -15.62 2.53 21.53
CA LEU A 92 -15.23 2.15 20.16
C LEU A 92 -16.42 1.48 19.46
N LEU A 93 -16.87 2.09 18.35
CA LEU A 93 -18.00 1.59 17.60
C LEU A 93 -17.64 0.26 16.93
N ARG A 94 -18.53 -0.72 17.03
CA ARG A 94 -18.43 -2.00 16.30
C ARG A 94 -18.99 -1.94 14.87
N ASN A 95 -19.50 -0.78 14.48
CA ASN A 95 -19.99 -0.51 13.14
C ASN A 95 -19.48 0.85 12.67
N ARG A 96 -19.40 1.01 11.35
CA ARG A 96 -18.91 2.21 10.68
C ARG A 96 -19.74 3.42 11.06
N GLY A 97 -21.07 3.28 11.04
CA GLY A 97 -21.97 4.44 11.14
C GLY A 97 -21.53 5.55 10.18
N ASP A 98 -21.31 6.75 10.72
CA ASP A 98 -20.81 7.92 9.98
C ASP A 98 -19.29 8.14 10.14
N VAL A 99 -18.55 7.15 10.65
CA VAL A 99 -17.09 7.24 10.82
C VAL A 99 -16.42 7.21 9.45
N ALA A 100 -15.58 8.21 9.20
CA ALA A 100 -14.81 8.34 7.97
C ALA A 100 -13.63 7.36 7.93
N ASP A 101 -13.20 6.98 6.72
CA ASP A 101 -12.16 5.98 6.50
C ASP A 101 -10.82 6.38 7.12
N ASP A 102 -10.50 7.69 7.12
CA ASP A 102 -9.31 8.25 7.76
C ASP A 102 -9.23 7.85 9.24
N THR A 103 -10.35 7.98 9.95
CA THR A 103 -10.49 7.70 11.38
C THR A 103 -10.37 6.20 11.66
N ILE A 104 -10.89 5.34 10.78
CA ILE A 104 -10.76 3.89 10.89
C ILE A 104 -9.31 3.47 10.65
N PHE A 105 -8.66 4.01 9.63
CA PHE A 105 -7.26 3.72 9.35
C PHE A 105 -6.34 4.21 10.48
N ASP A 106 -6.57 5.41 11.02
CA ASP A 106 -5.82 5.92 12.18
C ASP A 106 -5.90 4.97 13.37
N LEU A 107 -7.09 4.41 13.64
CA LEU A 107 -7.29 3.45 14.73
C LEU A 107 -6.56 2.13 14.45
N ILE A 108 -6.63 1.63 13.21
CA ILE A 108 -5.97 0.40 12.78
C ILE A 108 -4.44 0.52 12.91
N GLU A 109 -3.86 1.63 12.49
CA GLU A 109 -2.43 1.91 12.64
C GLU A 109 -2.04 2.12 14.10
N LEU A 110 -2.85 2.85 14.86
CA LEU A 110 -2.60 3.07 16.28
C LEU A 110 -2.57 1.74 17.05
N ALA A 111 -3.53 0.85 16.79
CA ALA A 111 -3.51 -0.50 17.36
C ALA A 111 -2.27 -1.27 16.90
N GLY A 112 -1.92 -1.21 15.61
CA GLY A 112 -0.73 -1.82 15.03
C GLY A 112 0.58 -1.45 15.75
N ARG A 113 0.71 -0.22 16.26
CA ARG A 113 1.90 0.20 17.04
C ARG A 113 2.13 -0.62 18.31
N PHE A 114 1.10 -1.27 18.82
CA PHE A 114 1.11 -1.91 20.14
C PHE A 114 0.74 -3.39 20.11
N VAL A 115 0.42 -3.97 18.94
CA VAL A 115 0.09 -5.39 18.86
C VAL A 115 1.30 -6.27 19.17
N ALA A 116 1.09 -7.26 20.03
CA ALA A 116 2.00 -8.34 20.30
C ALA A 116 1.19 -9.62 20.52
N LEU A 117 1.65 -10.74 19.97
CA LEU A 117 0.96 -12.02 20.11
C LEU A 117 1.08 -12.48 21.56
N PRO A 118 -0.03 -12.58 22.33
CA PRO A 118 0.03 -12.99 23.72
C PRO A 118 0.13 -14.52 23.82
N SER A 119 0.80 -14.99 24.86
CA SER A 119 0.86 -16.41 25.23
C SER A 119 0.65 -16.54 26.73
N GLU A 120 -0.16 -17.54 27.10
CA GLU A 120 -0.41 -17.86 28.50
C GLU A 120 0.80 -18.58 29.11
N GLY A 121 1.32 -18.01 30.19
CA GLY A 121 2.32 -18.59 31.05
C GLY A 121 1.69 -19.22 32.30
N ALA A 122 2.37 -19.02 33.44
CA ALA A 122 1.96 -19.63 34.70
C ALA A 122 0.54 -19.20 35.13
N ASN A 123 -0.27 -20.17 35.54
CA ASN A 123 -1.59 -19.93 36.12
C ASN A 123 -1.46 -19.44 37.57
N HIS A 124 -2.13 -18.33 37.88
CA HIS A 124 -2.32 -17.83 39.22
C HIS A 124 -3.74 -18.14 39.73
N ALA A 125 -3.91 -19.35 40.28
CA ALA A 125 -5.22 -19.90 40.62
C ALA A 125 -6.05 -19.03 41.58
N TYR A 126 -5.42 -18.35 42.54
CA TYR A 126 -6.14 -17.51 43.52
C TYR A 126 -6.92 -16.37 42.85
N TYR A 127 -6.33 -15.70 41.85
CA TYR A 127 -7.00 -14.66 41.07
C TYR A 127 -7.63 -15.19 39.77
N SER A 128 -7.49 -16.49 39.49
CA SER A 128 -8.05 -17.16 38.31
C SER A 128 -7.62 -16.51 36.98
N HIS A 129 -6.34 -16.16 36.86
CA HIS A 129 -5.75 -15.64 35.62
C HIS A 129 -4.40 -16.27 35.31
N HIS A 130 -3.95 -16.10 34.07
CA HIS A 130 -2.62 -16.51 33.62
C HIS A 130 -1.71 -15.29 33.48
N ALA A 131 -0.43 -15.46 33.79
CA ALA A 131 0.58 -14.51 33.38
C ALA A 131 0.72 -14.50 31.87
N LEU A 132 0.82 -13.31 31.26
CA LEU A 132 0.99 -13.16 29.83
C LEU A 132 2.44 -12.85 29.47
N THR A 133 2.90 -13.45 28.38
CA THR A 133 4.13 -13.08 27.65
C THR A 133 3.78 -12.70 26.22
N PHE A 134 4.66 -11.95 25.54
CA PHE A 134 4.32 -11.30 24.26
C PHE A 134 5.39 -11.50 23.20
N ASP A 135 4.97 -11.74 21.96
CA ASP A 135 5.82 -11.72 20.76
C ASP A 135 5.35 -10.61 19.80
N ARG A 136 6.09 -9.50 19.77
CA ARG A 136 5.79 -8.34 18.90
C ARG A 136 5.90 -8.68 17.42
N HIS A 137 6.90 -9.46 17.02
CA HIS A 137 7.12 -9.74 15.61
C HIS A 137 6.03 -10.67 15.06
N ALA A 138 5.69 -11.72 15.81
CA ALA A 138 4.58 -12.60 15.44
C ALA A 138 3.24 -11.85 15.45
N GLY A 139 3.02 -10.99 16.46
CA GLY A 139 1.82 -10.15 16.57
C GLY A 139 1.66 -9.19 15.39
N ALA A 140 2.72 -8.45 15.06
CA ALA A 140 2.74 -7.53 13.92
C ALA A 140 2.48 -8.25 12.59
N LYS A 141 3.17 -9.37 12.34
CA LYS A 141 2.98 -10.17 11.13
C LYS A 141 1.55 -10.67 10.99
N GLN A 142 0.98 -11.23 12.06
CA GLN A 142 -0.38 -11.76 12.03
C GLN A 142 -1.41 -10.63 11.85
N TYR A 143 -1.28 -9.53 12.60
CA TYR A 143 -2.18 -8.38 12.47
C TYR A 143 -2.16 -7.76 11.07
N CYS A 144 -0.97 -7.61 10.45
CA CYS A 144 -0.83 -7.16 9.07
C CYS A 144 -1.59 -8.07 8.09
N ASN A 145 -1.43 -9.39 8.23
CA ASN A 145 -2.12 -10.37 7.39
C ASN A 145 -3.65 -10.28 7.56
N ASP A 146 -4.14 -10.20 8.80
CA ASP A 146 -5.58 -10.13 9.08
C ASP A 146 -6.21 -8.86 8.52
N VAL A 147 -5.53 -7.71 8.66
CA VAL A 147 -5.95 -6.43 8.06
C VAL A 147 -6.00 -6.54 6.53
N ASN A 148 -4.96 -7.09 5.91
CA ASN A 148 -4.86 -7.21 4.46
C ASN A 148 -5.86 -8.20 3.88
N GLU A 149 -6.18 -9.27 4.60
CA GLU A 149 -7.25 -10.20 4.21
C GLU A 149 -8.59 -9.45 4.16
N ILE A 150 -8.96 -8.70 5.21
CA ILE A 150 -10.22 -7.94 5.24
C ILE A 150 -10.29 -6.91 4.10
N LEU A 151 -9.21 -6.17 3.87
CA LEU A 151 -9.12 -5.17 2.79
C LEU A 151 -9.24 -5.81 1.40
N ALA A 152 -8.49 -6.90 1.16
CA ALA A 152 -8.51 -7.61 -0.12
C ALA A 152 -9.89 -8.23 -0.40
N ARG A 153 -10.51 -8.87 0.59
CA ARG A 153 -11.85 -9.45 0.46
C ARG A 153 -12.92 -8.38 0.20
N GLY A 154 -12.72 -7.19 0.77
CA GLY A 154 -13.57 -6.01 0.51
C GLY A 154 -13.39 -5.39 -0.87
N GLY A 155 -12.35 -5.74 -1.63
CA GLY A 155 -12.01 -5.03 -2.87
C GLY A 155 -11.48 -3.61 -2.63
N ALA A 156 -11.04 -3.31 -1.39
CA ALA A 156 -10.50 -2.02 -1.03
C ALA A 156 -9.07 -1.88 -1.56
N ALA A 157 -8.80 -0.77 -2.24
CA ALA A 157 -7.52 -0.41 -2.85
C ALA A 157 -6.53 0.12 -1.80
N PHE A 158 -6.42 -0.57 -0.65
CA PHE A 158 -5.54 -0.20 0.45
C PHE A 158 -4.87 -1.40 1.08
N GLU A 159 -3.60 -1.30 1.44
CA GLU A 159 -2.81 -2.38 2.04
C GLU A 159 -2.01 -1.89 3.24
N MET A 160 -1.97 -2.67 4.32
CA MET A 160 -1.05 -2.49 5.43
C MET A 160 0.32 -3.06 5.07
N GLN A 161 1.37 -2.26 5.23
CA GLN A 161 2.74 -2.65 4.89
C GLN A 161 3.77 -1.96 5.79
N GLY A 162 5.02 -2.43 5.72
CA GLY A 162 6.16 -1.86 6.45
C GLY A 162 5.91 -1.79 7.96
N GLU A 163 5.97 -0.57 8.50
CA GLU A 163 5.75 -0.24 9.91
C GLU A 163 4.26 -0.27 10.33
N LEU A 164 3.49 -1.22 9.77
CA LEU A 164 2.04 -1.36 9.94
C LEU A 164 1.25 -0.10 9.57
N THR A 165 1.68 0.56 8.49
CA THR A 165 0.99 1.71 7.91
C THR A 165 0.14 1.26 6.74
N ILE A 166 -1.08 1.80 6.62
CA ILE A 166 -1.92 1.57 5.44
C ILE A 166 -1.36 2.42 4.28
N ALA A 167 -1.42 1.92 3.06
CA ALA A 167 -1.05 2.64 1.84
C ALA A 167 -2.13 2.42 0.78
N HIS A 168 -2.32 3.40 -0.10
CA HIS A 168 -3.19 3.21 -1.25
C HIS A 168 -2.46 2.34 -2.28
N ILE A 169 -3.14 1.31 -2.80
CA ILE A 169 -2.62 0.50 -3.89
C ILE A 169 -3.34 0.90 -5.17
N GLY A 170 -2.59 1.26 -6.21
CA GLY A 170 -3.17 1.53 -7.52
C GLY A 170 -3.77 0.26 -8.16
N PRO A 171 -4.44 0.39 -9.32
CA PRO A 171 -4.90 -0.76 -10.11
C PRO A 171 -3.78 -1.78 -10.32
N ALA A 172 -4.12 -3.07 -10.38
CA ALA A 172 -3.13 -4.15 -10.45
C ALA A 172 -2.17 -3.99 -11.64
N GLU A 173 -2.68 -3.58 -12.79
CA GLU A 173 -1.89 -3.34 -14.01
C GLU A 173 -0.93 -2.16 -13.81
N LEU A 174 -1.37 -1.12 -13.10
CA LEU A 174 -0.53 0.02 -12.76
C LEU A 174 0.58 -0.40 -11.80
N ARG A 175 0.27 -1.24 -10.81
CA ARG A 175 1.24 -1.77 -9.84
C ARG A 175 2.30 -2.62 -10.52
N GLU A 176 1.91 -3.54 -11.41
CA GLU A 176 2.86 -4.34 -12.19
C GLU A 176 3.76 -3.44 -13.05
N ALA A 177 3.19 -2.44 -13.73
CA ALA A 177 3.94 -1.52 -14.55
C ALA A 177 4.90 -0.64 -13.73
N LEU A 178 4.48 -0.17 -12.55
CA LEU A 178 5.33 0.56 -11.61
C LEU A 178 6.46 -0.34 -11.08
N SER A 179 6.17 -1.58 -10.69
CA SER A 179 7.15 -2.54 -10.19
C SER A 179 8.24 -2.81 -11.24
N ALA A 180 7.83 -3.04 -12.49
CA ALA A 180 8.72 -3.30 -13.62
C ALA A 180 9.55 -2.08 -14.05
N LEU A 181 9.17 -0.86 -13.66
CA LEU A 181 9.86 0.38 -14.03
C LEU A 181 11.12 0.61 -13.17
N ASN A 182 12.06 -0.33 -13.15
CA ASN A 182 13.30 -0.25 -12.36
C ASN A 182 14.43 0.34 -13.22
N PRO A 183 14.82 1.62 -13.02
CA PRO A 183 15.68 2.33 -13.96
C PRO A 183 17.17 1.96 -13.82
N ASP A 184 17.83 1.76 -14.95
CA ASP A 184 19.30 1.72 -15.08
C ASP A 184 19.69 2.52 -16.32
N THR A 185 19.47 3.83 -16.26
CA THR A 185 19.55 4.69 -17.45
C THR A 185 20.94 5.25 -17.71
N GLY A 186 21.82 5.17 -16.70
CA GLY A 186 23.09 5.89 -16.66
C GLY A 186 22.95 7.39 -16.36
N ASP A 187 21.73 7.91 -16.25
CA ASP A 187 21.42 9.28 -15.84
C ASP A 187 20.83 9.28 -14.42
N ILE A 188 21.68 9.58 -13.43
CA ILE A 188 21.35 9.55 -12.00
C ILE A 188 20.09 10.37 -11.67
N GLU A 189 19.89 11.50 -12.33
CA GLU A 189 18.74 12.36 -12.04
C GLU A 189 17.45 11.83 -12.67
N LEU A 190 17.55 11.15 -13.82
CA LEU A 190 16.42 10.41 -14.39
C LEU A 190 16.02 9.24 -13.48
N ASP A 191 17.01 8.45 -13.02
CA ASP A 191 16.78 7.31 -12.15
C ASP A 191 16.11 7.75 -10.83
N LYS A 192 16.59 8.84 -10.21
CA LYS A 192 15.97 9.44 -9.01
C LYS A 192 14.54 9.90 -9.26
N LEU A 193 14.24 10.52 -10.40
CA LEU A 193 12.89 10.98 -10.71
C LEU A 193 11.92 9.79 -10.84
N ILE A 194 12.37 8.71 -11.45
CA ILE A 194 11.58 7.48 -11.59
C ILE A 194 11.36 6.85 -10.21
N GLU A 195 12.40 6.69 -9.41
CA GLU A 195 12.30 6.06 -8.09
C GLU A 195 11.44 6.88 -7.12
N ASN A 196 11.70 8.18 -7.00
CA ASN A 196 10.86 9.08 -6.19
C ASN A 196 9.41 9.07 -6.67
N GLY A 197 9.21 9.08 -8.00
CA GLY A 197 7.90 9.00 -8.63
C GLY A 197 7.15 7.74 -8.24
N ARG A 198 7.80 6.57 -8.35
CA ARG A 198 7.25 5.27 -7.93
C ARG A 198 6.84 5.30 -6.47
N GLN A 199 7.69 5.77 -5.57
CA GLN A 199 7.39 5.79 -4.13
C GLN A 199 6.22 6.70 -3.78
N LEU A 200 6.20 7.92 -4.32
CA LEU A 200 5.25 8.95 -3.93
C LEU A 200 3.82 8.72 -4.46
N VAL A 201 3.65 8.08 -5.63
CA VAL A 201 2.31 7.76 -6.16
C VAL A 201 1.54 6.74 -5.30
N ALA A 202 2.24 5.99 -4.44
CA ALA A 202 1.64 5.08 -3.46
C ALA A 202 1.16 5.80 -2.18
N SER A 203 1.57 7.06 -1.97
CA SER A 203 1.23 7.79 -0.75
C SER A 203 -0.28 7.98 -0.62
N ARG A 204 -0.75 8.14 0.61
CA ARG A 204 -2.14 8.56 0.87
C ARG A 204 -2.34 10.06 0.82
N GLN A 205 -1.27 10.83 0.98
CA GLN A 205 -1.36 12.27 0.89
C GLN A 205 -1.51 12.65 -0.58
N SER A 206 -2.65 13.25 -0.93
CA SER A 206 -2.92 13.71 -2.29
C SER A 206 -1.80 14.61 -2.84
N SER A 207 -1.26 15.50 -2.00
CA SER A 207 -0.10 16.34 -2.33
C SER A 207 1.16 15.53 -2.67
N GLU A 208 1.44 14.45 -1.95
CA GLU A 208 2.56 13.55 -2.22
C GLU A 208 2.31 12.74 -3.49
N ARG A 209 1.09 12.21 -3.71
CA ARG A 209 0.73 11.53 -4.96
C ARG A 209 0.92 12.45 -6.17
N LEU A 210 0.46 13.69 -6.07
CA LEU A 210 0.67 14.70 -7.10
C LEU A 210 2.17 14.96 -7.33
N ALA A 211 2.96 15.07 -6.27
CA ALA A 211 4.42 15.21 -6.38
C ALA A 211 5.06 13.99 -7.07
N GLY A 212 4.56 12.77 -6.80
CA GLY A 212 4.97 11.55 -7.49
C GLY A 212 4.65 11.57 -8.99
N ILE A 213 3.43 12.00 -9.36
CA ILE A 213 3.02 12.21 -10.76
C ILE A 213 3.94 13.24 -11.43
N GLN A 214 4.27 14.32 -10.72
CA GLN A 214 5.18 15.35 -11.21
C GLN A 214 6.60 14.82 -11.44
N ALA A 215 7.09 13.97 -10.54
CA ALA A 215 8.39 13.32 -10.68
C ALA A 215 8.41 12.36 -11.89
N LEU A 216 7.40 11.50 -12.05
CA LEU A 216 7.30 10.57 -13.20
C LEU A 216 7.18 11.32 -14.53
N TRP A 217 6.37 12.37 -14.59
CA TRP A 217 6.26 13.18 -15.80
C TRP A 217 7.56 13.94 -16.08
N GLY A 218 8.23 14.45 -15.04
CA GLY A 218 9.56 15.04 -15.12
C GLY A 218 10.61 14.05 -15.64
N ALA A 219 10.54 12.78 -15.23
CA ALA A 219 11.37 11.70 -15.75
C ALA A 219 11.14 11.52 -17.26
N LEU A 220 9.88 11.48 -17.71
CA LEU A 220 9.55 11.38 -19.13
C LEU A 220 10.12 12.57 -19.94
N GLU A 221 10.01 13.78 -19.39
CA GLU A 221 10.57 14.99 -20.00
C GLU A 221 12.10 14.98 -20.07
N ARG A 222 12.76 14.46 -19.04
CA ARG A 222 14.22 14.29 -19.00
C ARG A 222 14.68 13.20 -19.97
N LEU A 223 13.99 12.07 -20.01
CA LEU A 223 14.26 10.97 -20.94
C LEU A 223 14.23 11.43 -22.41
N LYS A 224 13.37 12.38 -22.76
CA LYS A 224 13.32 12.99 -24.11
C LYS A 224 14.56 13.84 -24.46
N THR A 225 15.58 13.90 -23.60
CA THR A 225 16.81 14.67 -23.81
C THR A 225 18.10 13.87 -23.65
N VAL A 226 18.02 12.58 -23.28
CA VAL A 226 19.21 11.77 -22.96
C VAL A 226 20.00 11.29 -24.19
N GLU A 227 19.34 11.11 -25.34
CA GLU A 227 20.00 10.62 -26.56
C GLU A 227 20.84 11.70 -27.24
N VAL A 228 20.32 12.94 -27.25
CA VAL A 228 20.99 14.08 -27.90
C VAL A 228 20.99 15.29 -26.97
N PRO A 229 22.10 15.57 -26.25
CA PRO A 229 22.20 16.73 -25.39
C PRO A 229 22.32 18.01 -26.22
N GLY A 230 21.56 19.05 -25.85
CA GLY A 230 21.68 20.37 -26.48
C GLY A 230 20.37 21.18 -26.48
N LYS A 231 20.49 22.52 -26.58
CA LYS A 231 19.32 23.40 -26.71
C LYS A 231 18.55 23.06 -27.99
N ASN A 232 17.22 23.00 -27.90
CA ASN A 232 16.30 22.72 -29.00
C ASN A 232 16.45 21.33 -29.67
N GLN A 233 17.18 20.39 -29.06
CA GLN A 233 17.36 19.04 -29.60
C GLN A 233 16.33 18.02 -29.08
N LYS A 234 15.38 18.45 -28.25
CA LYS A 234 14.41 17.55 -27.59
C LYS A 234 13.61 16.68 -28.58
N ASN A 235 13.15 17.25 -29.69
CA ASN A 235 12.42 16.46 -30.70
C ASN A 235 13.34 15.45 -31.39
N VAL A 236 14.58 15.84 -31.69
CA VAL A 236 15.57 14.96 -32.31
C VAL A 236 15.95 13.82 -31.36
N SER A 237 16.18 14.14 -30.08
CA SER A 237 16.46 13.15 -29.03
C SER A 237 15.27 12.22 -28.80
N ALA A 238 14.02 12.71 -28.86
CA ALA A 238 12.83 11.87 -28.74
C ALA A 238 12.69 10.90 -29.93
N GLU A 239 12.96 11.36 -31.16
CA GLU A 239 12.97 10.48 -32.34
C GLU A 239 14.10 9.45 -32.29
N ALA A 240 15.28 9.81 -31.79
CA ALA A 240 16.38 8.87 -31.56
C ALA A 240 16.00 7.79 -30.54
N LEU A 241 15.29 8.18 -29.48
CA LEU A 241 14.80 7.24 -28.48
C LEU A 241 13.75 6.27 -29.06
N LEU A 242 12.82 6.79 -29.86
CA LEU A 242 11.82 5.98 -30.58
C LEU A 242 12.46 5.04 -31.60
N ALA A 243 13.63 5.37 -32.14
CA ALA A 243 14.32 4.54 -33.13
C ALA A 243 14.78 3.17 -32.57
N HIS A 244 14.93 3.03 -31.25
CA HIS A 244 15.18 1.73 -30.61
C HIS A 244 14.02 0.73 -30.77
N ILE A 245 12.81 1.22 -31.04
CA ILE A 245 11.64 0.37 -31.32
C ILE A 245 11.73 -0.14 -32.76
N GLY A 246 12.01 -1.43 -32.94
CA GLY A 246 12.22 -2.02 -34.28
C GLY A 246 10.99 -1.98 -35.20
N SER A 247 9.79 -2.20 -34.64
CA SER A 247 8.54 -2.18 -35.41
C SER A 247 8.07 -0.75 -35.70
N ALA A 248 7.89 -0.41 -36.97
CA ALA A 248 7.44 0.92 -37.39
C ALA A 248 6.03 1.26 -36.89
N SER A 249 5.09 0.31 -36.98
CA SER A 249 3.71 0.54 -36.51
C SER A 249 3.64 0.73 -35.00
N LEU A 250 4.43 -0.03 -34.24
CA LEU A 250 4.54 0.15 -32.79
C LEU A 250 5.19 1.49 -32.47
N ARG A 251 6.26 1.85 -33.18
CA ARG A 251 6.95 3.15 -33.00
C ARG A 251 6.01 4.33 -33.20
N ASP A 252 5.15 4.28 -34.22
CA ASP A 252 4.16 5.33 -34.49
C ASP A 252 3.08 5.39 -33.40
N ALA A 253 2.65 4.25 -32.87
CA ALA A 253 1.74 4.18 -31.73
C ALA A 253 2.36 4.81 -30.46
N VAL A 254 3.58 4.38 -30.10
CA VAL A 254 4.31 4.94 -28.94
C VAL A 254 4.59 6.44 -29.12
N ARG A 255 4.89 6.90 -30.34
CA ARG A 255 5.04 8.34 -30.64
C ARG A 255 3.74 9.10 -30.35
N THR A 256 2.60 8.53 -30.76
CA THR A 256 1.28 9.11 -30.51
C THR A 256 1.01 9.21 -29.02
N ASP A 257 1.28 8.15 -28.26
CA ASP A 257 1.09 8.12 -26.81
C ASP A 257 2.02 9.10 -26.09
N LEU A 258 3.31 9.15 -26.48
CA LEU A 258 4.29 10.09 -25.96
C LEU A 258 3.85 11.55 -26.15
N ASN A 259 3.35 11.88 -27.34
CA ASN A 259 2.84 13.22 -27.64
C ASN A 259 1.58 13.53 -26.82
N ALA A 260 0.66 12.58 -26.73
CA ALA A 260 -0.59 12.76 -26.01
C ALA A 260 -0.39 12.91 -24.50
N VAL A 261 0.51 12.14 -23.88
CA VAL A 261 0.83 12.28 -22.45
C VAL A 261 1.65 13.55 -22.16
N THR A 262 2.52 13.96 -23.10
CA THR A 262 3.20 15.26 -23.01
C THR A 262 2.19 16.41 -23.03
N ALA A 263 1.23 16.38 -23.96
CA ALA A 263 0.17 17.37 -24.05
C ALA A 263 -0.68 17.40 -22.78
N LEU A 264 -1.06 16.23 -22.26
CA LEU A 264 -1.83 16.09 -21.03
C LEU A 264 -1.13 16.75 -19.83
N GLY A 265 0.17 16.48 -19.64
CA GLY A 265 0.94 17.08 -18.55
C GLY A 265 1.12 18.60 -18.69
N ASN A 266 1.19 19.10 -19.92
CA ASN A 266 1.17 20.54 -20.18
C ASN A 266 -0.20 21.16 -19.87
N THR A 267 -1.30 20.47 -20.18
CA THR A 267 -2.68 20.93 -19.91
C THR A 267 -2.97 21.06 -18.43
N PHE A 268 -2.66 20.02 -17.63
CA PHE A 268 -2.89 20.01 -16.18
C PHE A 268 -1.74 20.58 -15.36
N ARG A 269 -0.78 21.17 -16.08
CA ARG A 269 0.32 21.93 -15.51
C ARG A 269 1.06 21.20 -14.38
N VAL A 270 1.54 20.01 -14.70
CA VAL A 270 2.42 19.18 -13.85
C VAL A 270 3.79 19.88 -13.58
N ARG A 271 3.98 21.15 -14.02
CA ARG A 271 5.02 22.10 -13.58
C ARG A 271 4.50 23.55 -13.36
N HIS A 272 4.84 24.10 -12.18
CA HIS A 272 4.81 25.53 -11.77
C HIS A 272 3.44 26.16 -11.46
N HIS A 273 3.43 27.00 -10.41
CA HIS A 273 2.27 27.61 -9.76
C HIS A 273 1.75 28.89 -10.44
N GLU A 274 1.36 28.87 -11.73
CA GLU A 274 0.58 30.02 -12.22
C GLU A 274 -0.90 29.83 -11.88
N THR A 275 -1.46 30.85 -11.23
CA THR A 275 -2.78 30.92 -10.58
C THR A 275 -4.01 30.75 -11.50
N HIS A 276 -3.83 30.42 -12.78
CA HIS A 276 -4.88 30.50 -13.80
C HIS A 276 -5.12 29.19 -14.59
N ILE A 277 -4.46 28.08 -14.23
CA ILE A 277 -4.62 26.78 -14.92
C ILE A 277 -5.19 25.72 -13.96
N ALA A 278 -6.04 24.83 -14.48
CA ALA A 278 -6.67 23.76 -13.71
C ALA A 278 -5.64 22.72 -13.22
N GLU A 279 -5.70 22.41 -11.93
CA GLU A 279 -4.95 21.30 -11.33
C GLU A 279 -5.44 19.95 -11.86
N LEU A 280 -4.56 18.94 -11.84
CA LEU A 280 -4.97 17.56 -12.11
C LEU A 280 -5.95 17.13 -11.01
N PRO A 281 -7.18 16.70 -11.33
CA PRO A 281 -8.12 16.25 -10.31
C PRO A 281 -7.68 14.89 -9.75
N GLU A 282 -7.95 14.64 -8.47
CA GLU A 282 -7.46 13.45 -7.75
C GLU A 282 -7.97 12.13 -8.35
N ASP A 283 -9.19 12.15 -8.91
CA ASP A 283 -9.80 11.01 -9.60
C ASP A 283 -9.07 10.63 -10.91
N ALA A 284 -8.24 11.52 -11.45
CA ALA A 284 -7.42 11.28 -12.63
C ALA A 284 -5.98 10.83 -12.31
N TYR A 285 -5.59 10.73 -11.04
CA TYR A 285 -4.20 10.44 -10.65
C TYR A 285 -3.71 9.08 -11.17
N ASP A 286 -4.49 8.01 -10.98
CA ASP A 286 -4.11 6.67 -11.43
C ASP A 286 -4.10 6.59 -12.96
N TYR A 287 -5.06 7.26 -13.61
CA TYR A 287 -5.11 7.37 -15.08
C TYR A 287 -3.86 8.06 -15.64
N PHE A 288 -3.50 9.23 -15.10
CA PHE A 288 -2.32 9.97 -15.56
C PHE A 288 -1.04 9.17 -15.30
N THR A 289 -0.92 8.59 -14.10
CA THR A 289 0.23 7.76 -13.71
C THR A 289 0.39 6.60 -14.69
N GLY A 290 -0.69 5.84 -14.96
CA GLY A 290 -0.64 4.72 -15.89
C GLY A 290 -0.21 5.09 -17.30
N ARG A 291 -0.65 6.25 -17.81
CA ARG A 291 -0.20 6.75 -19.12
C ARG A 291 1.28 7.08 -19.15
N VAL A 292 1.80 7.75 -18.12
CA VAL A 292 3.23 8.11 -18.04
C VAL A 292 4.09 6.86 -17.87
N VAL A 293 3.74 5.97 -16.94
CA VAL A 293 4.48 4.75 -16.65
C VAL A 293 4.53 3.83 -17.86
N THR A 294 3.42 3.67 -18.59
CA THR A 294 3.38 2.83 -19.81
C THR A 294 4.37 3.34 -20.86
N VAL A 295 4.40 4.65 -21.11
CA VAL A 295 5.31 5.26 -22.09
C VAL A 295 6.77 5.19 -21.61
N LEU A 296 7.04 5.47 -20.34
CA LEU A 296 8.38 5.33 -19.76
C LEU A 296 8.88 3.89 -19.90
N HIS A 297 8.08 2.92 -19.48
CA HIS A 297 8.44 1.51 -19.46
C HIS A 297 8.82 1.03 -20.87
N ILE A 298 7.98 1.29 -21.89
CA ILE A 298 8.30 0.83 -23.25
C ILE A 298 9.55 1.51 -23.81
N LEU A 299 9.75 2.81 -23.59
CA LEU A 299 10.93 3.52 -24.09
C LEU A 299 12.23 3.05 -23.40
N LEU A 300 12.19 2.84 -22.10
CA LEU A 300 13.34 2.35 -21.33
C LEU A 300 13.64 0.89 -21.63
N SER A 301 12.62 0.03 -21.73
CA SER A 301 12.76 -1.37 -22.09
C SER A 301 13.38 -1.53 -23.48
N GLN A 302 12.84 -0.84 -24.50
CA GLN A 302 13.33 -0.96 -25.88
C GLN A 302 14.74 -0.40 -26.04
N SER A 303 15.13 0.57 -25.21
CA SER A 303 16.48 1.13 -25.20
C SER A 303 17.43 0.47 -24.19
N ARG A 304 17.01 -0.61 -23.52
CA ARG A 304 17.80 -1.39 -22.54
C ARG A 304 18.31 -0.57 -21.36
N ARG A 305 17.41 0.21 -20.76
CA ARG A 305 17.66 1.10 -19.62
C ARG A 305 16.84 0.75 -18.38
N LEU A 306 16.43 -0.51 -18.30
CA LEU A 306 15.80 -1.10 -17.12
C LEU A 306 16.73 -2.18 -16.58
N VAL A 307 16.73 -2.38 -15.26
CA VAL A 307 17.44 -3.48 -14.61
C VAL A 307 16.91 -4.81 -15.14
N ASP A 308 17.80 -5.73 -15.50
CA ASP A 308 17.43 -7.08 -15.94
C ASP A 308 16.89 -7.87 -14.74
N GLN A 309 15.68 -8.44 -14.85
CA GLN A 309 15.03 -9.18 -13.75
C GLN A 309 15.69 -10.54 -13.45
N SER A 310 16.90 -10.79 -13.97
CA SER A 310 17.69 -11.99 -13.72
C SER A 310 18.49 -11.94 -12.40
N GLU A 311 18.51 -10.80 -11.69
CA GLU A 311 19.10 -10.68 -10.34
C GLU A 311 18.01 -10.45 -9.27
N PRO A 312 18.01 -11.22 -8.16
CA PRO A 312 16.98 -11.08 -7.12
C PRO A 312 17.26 -9.86 -6.24
N SER A 313 16.46 -8.79 -6.37
CA SER A 313 16.47 -7.68 -5.41
C SER A 313 15.53 -7.97 -4.24
N ASN A 314 16.09 -8.12 -3.05
CA ASN A 314 15.37 -8.17 -1.79
C ASN A 314 15.07 -6.71 -1.36
N ASN A 315 13.80 -6.39 -1.12
CA ASN A 315 13.22 -5.06 -0.83
C ASN A 315 12.84 -4.20 -2.05
N SER A 316 11.67 -4.48 -2.63
CA SER A 316 10.82 -3.45 -3.25
C SER A 316 9.48 -3.43 -2.51
N PRO A 317 8.87 -2.26 -2.24
CA PRO A 317 7.50 -2.18 -1.72
C PRO A 317 6.44 -2.46 -2.81
N TRP A 318 6.84 -3.08 -3.93
CA TRP A 318 6.03 -3.34 -5.12
C TRP A 318 6.12 -4.78 -5.59
#